data_AF-A0AAW3A169-F1
#
_entry.id   AF-A0AAW3A169-F1
#
_cell.length_a   1.000
_cell.length_b   1.000
_cell.length_c   1.000
_cell.angle_alpha   90.00
_cell.angle_beta   90.00
_cell.angle_gamma   90.00
#
_symmetry.space_group_name_H-M   'P 1'
#
loop_
_entity.id
_entity.type
_entity.pdbx_description
1 polymer ?
#
loop_
_entity_poly.entity_id
_entity_poly.type
_entity_poly.pdbx_seq_one_letter_code
_entity_poly.pdbx_strand_id
1 'polypeptide(L)'
;MDVGREGHSGLYTMHFSTVFPVEKASQEKASSTATNLSFSSSPPVPASSEEVKPSASGTPGCSLSQFSQWHMLIRVDVENEMFFVKGDAKVFSPTPSLTSGMARGINRDGTPTQSSTSPDGIPIVPVHQKDRRCSVSIGSYYRQVEGLEAAGTAPSSSMLGLEVRMPRLEAAVLGIARPEMLTDVVLNCSGHKSCGWYMGAVTVTAEGKAVVTPQTIRFLLKPFYGHRCAQCLDPVYAIGYTCEHCQVPHYCSRECMNSHMKRHHKLLCPLLYEKYRCQSGEVVTEVPDGSALVAWWRCLEHGTFSVLVDPNNSLGYAIELTLNVLKSTRQEGLQYRLVSSTALTSSPPQEEVARFACVLLREVNRSAILVGCAPLAAACLDYLYVFSPTADFAIQAHILFFTTFHCEDLDVPIDTFEEYVSYARPLHALASLQINYALKSTIPAEFWRRVKVAKDSIASLLAVTNVVPSGGVEGLREIITAQQRDALMMLSRIFVMMAARAPESECQRWLEQAERCLSQCQDGLAVPNSCEVDAMICFRRAALLLLFKTDAKTEEAKVQRKKGESFLRLRQNPSIDTTSMQQQNGVEKGEQIQDGVMKA
;
A
#
# COMPACT_ATOMS: atom_id res chain seq x y z
N MET A 1 -11.18 -1.82 1.49
CA MET A 1 -10.00 -1.12 0.91
C MET A 1 -10.47 0.06 0.05
N ASP A 2 -10.54 1.27 0.61
CA ASP A 2 -10.83 2.49 -0.18
C ASP A 2 -9.51 3.13 -0.66
N VAL A 3 -8.89 2.47 -1.65
CA VAL A 3 -7.60 2.87 -2.26
C VAL A 3 -7.83 4.04 -3.21
N GLY A 4 -8.36 5.14 -2.67
CA GLY A 4 -8.91 6.26 -3.44
C GLY A 4 -8.74 7.60 -2.74
N ARG A 5 -7.65 7.76 -2.00
CA ARG A 5 -7.17 9.00 -1.35
C ARG A 5 -5.72 9.37 -1.70
N GLU A 6 -5.00 8.56 -2.49
CA GLU A 6 -3.58 8.79 -2.75
C GLU A 6 -3.24 9.17 -4.20
N GLY A 7 -1.98 9.59 -4.39
CA GLY A 7 -1.37 9.78 -5.70
C GLY A 7 -1.10 8.45 -6.42
N HIS A 8 -2.09 8.00 -7.18
CA HIS A 8 -2.06 6.74 -7.92
C HIS A 8 -1.76 6.95 -9.41
N SER A 9 -0.48 6.83 -9.79
CA SER A 9 -0.08 6.37 -11.13
C SER A 9 -0.59 4.95 -11.34
N GLY A 10 -1.58 4.78 -12.20
CA GLY A 10 -2.36 3.55 -12.28
C GLY A 10 -3.03 3.32 -13.64
N LEU A 11 -3.29 2.04 -13.89
CA LEU A 11 -3.99 1.58 -15.09
C LEU A 11 -5.49 1.46 -14.77
N TYR A 12 -6.33 2.16 -15.52
CA TYR A 12 -7.78 2.17 -15.36
C TYR A 12 -8.46 1.61 -16.60
N THR A 13 -9.62 0.99 -16.40
CA THR A 13 -10.51 0.58 -17.49
C THR A 13 -11.80 1.40 -17.44
N MET A 14 -12.13 2.03 -18.56
CA MET A 14 -13.35 2.81 -18.76
C MET A 14 -14.30 1.98 -19.62
N HIS A 15 -15.40 1.54 -19.02
CA HIS A 15 -16.46 0.75 -19.65
C HIS A 15 -17.64 1.67 -19.94
N PHE A 16 -18.33 1.45 -21.05
CA PHE A 16 -19.56 2.15 -21.38
C PHE A 16 -20.76 1.23 -21.17
N SER A 17 -21.98 1.77 -21.20
CA SER A 17 -23.22 0.99 -21.22
C SER A 17 -24.39 1.87 -21.67
N THR A 18 -25.40 1.25 -22.28
CA THR A 18 -26.67 1.89 -22.62
C THR A 18 -27.82 1.46 -21.70
N VAL A 19 -27.53 0.67 -20.65
CA VAL A 19 -28.52 0.14 -19.70
C VAL A 19 -29.20 1.29 -18.95
N PHE A 20 -30.39 1.69 -19.41
CA PHE A 20 -31.67 1.23 -18.86
C PHE A 20 -32.77 1.39 -19.93
N PRO A 21 -33.75 0.48 -20.07
CA PRO A 21 -34.98 0.81 -20.75
C PRO A 21 -35.74 1.88 -19.95
N VAL A 22 -36.31 2.87 -20.63
CA VAL A 22 -37.34 3.70 -20.00
C VAL A 22 -38.54 2.80 -19.72
N GLU A 23 -38.99 2.72 -18.47
CA GLU A 23 -40.25 2.07 -18.16
C GLU A 23 -41.35 2.73 -18.99
N LYS A 24 -42.01 1.95 -19.85
CA LYS A 24 -43.22 2.43 -20.53
C LYS A 24 -44.24 2.69 -19.44
N ALA A 25 -44.53 3.96 -19.19
CA ALA A 25 -45.63 4.40 -18.34
C ALA A 25 -46.99 4.09 -19.02
N SER A 26 -47.29 2.80 -19.18
CA SER A 26 -48.60 2.30 -19.58
C SER A 26 -49.60 2.66 -18.50
N GLN A 27 -50.41 3.67 -18.78
CA GLN A 27 -51.58 3.99 -17.97
C GLN A 27 -52.51 2.78 -17.95
N GLU A 28 -52.77 2.23 -16.76
CA GLU A 28 -54.00 1.49 -16.51
C GLU A 28 -54.50 1.80 -15.11
N LYS A 29 -55.83 1.91 -14.97
CA LYS A 29 -56.49 2.45 -13.78
C LYS A 29 -57.29 1.37 -13.05
N ALA A 30 -57.30 1.54 -11.73
CA ALA A 30 -58.35 1.16 -10.78
C ALA A 30 -58.37 -0.28 -10.21
N SER A 31 -58.64 -0.31 -8.90
CA SER A 31 -59.22 -1.40 -8.07
C SER A 31 -58.45 -2.72 -7.91
N SER A 32 -58.44 -3.37 -6.73
CA SER A 32 -58.81 -2.91 -5.37
C SER A 32 -58.45 -3.98 -4.30
N THR A 33 -58.04 -3.54 -3.10
CA THR A 33 -58.19 -4.24 -1.79
C THR A 33 -57.82 -5.73 -1.65
N ALA A 34 -56.75 -6.03 -0.88
CA ALA A 34 -56.84 -6.41 0.55
C ALA A 34 -55.88 -7.53 1.05
N THR A 35 -55.48 -7.36 2.32
CA THR A 35 -55.07 -8.35 3.34
C THR A 35 -53.73 -9.10 3.24
N ASN A 36 -53.09 -9.17 4.42
CA ASN A 36 -51.88 -9.95 4.72
C ASN A 36 -52.19 -11.43 4.96
N LEU A 37 -51.18 -12.30 4.85
CA LEU A 37 -50.78 -13.19 5.95
C LEU A 37 -49.39 -13.81 5.71
N SER A 38 -48.77 -14.30 6.78
CA SER A 38 -47.41 -14.84 6.84
C SER A 38 -47.40 -16.25 7.42
N PHE A 39 -46.53 -17.16 6.96
CA PHE A 39 -45.94 -18.23 7.79
C PHE A 39 -44.74 -18.93 7.11
N SER A 40 -43.97 -19.68 7.89
CA SER A 40 -42.83 -20.54 7.53
C SER A 40 -43.31 -22.00 7.26
N SER A 41 -42.50 -23.06 7.02
CA SER A 41 -41.05 -23.32 7.17
C SER A 41 -40.63 -24.67 6.51
N SER A 42 -39.37 -24.73 6.03
CA SER A 42 -38.48 -25.93 5.98
C SER A 42 -38.69 -27.07 4.94
N PRO A 43 -37.65 -27.91 4.65
CA PRO A 43 -37.55 -28.78 3.43
C PRO A 43 -37.09 -30.25 3.76
N PRO A 44 -36.47 -31.07 2.86
CA PRO A 44 -36.58 -31.35 1.40
C PRO A 44 -36.89 -32.87 1.12
N VAL A 45 -36.29 -33.46 0.05
CA VAL A 45 -36.17 -34.91 -0.37
C VAL A 45 -37.02 -35.27 -1.63
N PRO A 46 -36.50 -36.03 -2.64
CA PRO A 46 -36.45 -35.44 -4.00
C PRO A 46 -36.92 -36.30 -5.21
N ALA A 47 -36.80 -35.69 -6.40
CA ALA A 47 -36.58 -36.25 -7.74
C ALA A 47 -37.72 -36.96 -8.51
N SER A 48 -38.15 -36.37 -9.63
CA SER A 48 -38.01 -36.98 -10.99
C SER A 48 -38.42 -36.02 -12.15
N SER A 49 -37.77 -36.25 -13.30
CA SER A 49 -38.07 -35.88 -14.71
C SER A 49 -39.23 -34.93 -15.13
N GLU A 50 -38.85 -33.97 -15.98
CA GLU A 50 -39.50 -33.58 -17.26
C GLU A 50 -40.95 -33.05 -17.30
N GLU A 51 -41.10 -31.71 -17.37
CA GLU A 51 -41.64 -30.96 -18.54
C GLU A 51 -41.67 -29.45 -18.23
N VAL A 52 -40.89 -28.62 -18.95
CA VAL A 52 -40.82 -27.16 -18.68
C VAL A 52 -41.56 -26.36 -19.75
N LYS A 53 -42.72 -25.82 -19.39
CA LYS A 53 -43.38 -24.74 -20.15
C LYS A 53 -42.69 -23.39 -19.83
N PRO A 54 -42.41 -22.53 -20.82
CA PRO A 54 -41.75 -21.25 -20.59
C PRO A 54 -42.76 -20.19 -20.09
N SER A 55 -42.95 -20.09 -18.78
CA SER A 55 -43.77 -19.04 -18.16
C SER A 55 -43.17 -18.52 -16.85
N ALA A 56 -42.15 -17.65 -16.97
CA ALA A 56 -41.67 -16.83 -15.88
C ALA A 56 -41.21 -15.46 -16.41
N SER A 57 -41.85 -14.39 -15.96
CA SER A 57 -41.45 -13.01 -16.25
C SER A 57 -40.23 -12.62 -15.40
N GLY A 58 -39.05 -13.12 -15.79
CA GLY A 58 -37.80 -12.74 -15.15
C GLY A 58 -37.45 -11.28 -15.43
N THR A 59 -37.40 -10.45 -14.38
CA THR A 59 -36.61 -9.21 -14.43
C THR A 59 -35.20 -9.54 -14.90
N PRO A 60 -34.66 -8.87 -15.94
CA PRO A 60 -33.35 -9.20 -16.47
C PRO A 60 -32.29 -8.92 -15.40
N GLY A 61 -31.73 -9.97 -14.81
CA GLY A 61 -30.59 -9.85 -13.91
C GLY A 61 -29.47 -9.11 -14.64
N CYS A 62 -28.89 -8.10 -14.00
CA CYS A 62 -27.87 -7.22 -14.60
C CYS A 62 -26.54 -7.98 -14.75
N SER A 63 -26.47 -8.87 -15.73
CA SER A 63 -25.27 -9.64 -16.04
C SER A 63 -24.17 -8.74 -16.57
N LEU A 64 -22.91 -9.04 -16.24
CA LEU A 64 -21.76 -8.25 -16.70
C LEU A 64 -21.64 -8.16 -18.24
N SER A 65 -22.31 -9.06 -18.97
CA SER A 65 -22.46 -9.03 -20.42
C SER A 65 -23.37 -7.90 -20.97
N GLN A 66 -24.08 -7.15 -20.11
CA GLN A 66 -24.88 -5.96 -20.48
C GLN A 66 -24.09 -4.64 -20.37
N PHE A 67 -22.90 -4.65 -19.77
CA PHE A 67 -21.95 -3.57 -19.97
C PHE A 67 -21.43 -3.66 -21.40
N SER A 68 -21.18 -2.51 -22.04
CA SER A 68 -20.78 -2.50 -23.44
C SER A 68 -19.52 -3.33 -23.60
N GLN A 69 -19.55 -4.24 -24.55
CA GLN A 69 -18.61 -5.36 -24.59
C GLN A 69 -17.18 -4.93 -25.01
N TRP A 70 -17.00 -3.64 -25.34
CA TRP A 70 -15.75 -2.90 -25.54
C TRP A 70 -15.45 -2.00 -24.34
N HIS A 71 -14.17 -1.74 -24.08
CA HIS A 71 -13.72 -0.80 -23.06
C HIS A 71 -12.43 -0.11 -23.46
N MET A 72 -12.05 0.93 -22.72
CA MET A 72 -10.86 1.74 -22.98
C MET A 72 -9.89 1.60 -21.82
N LEU A 73 -8.61 1.42 -22.13
CA LEU A 73 -7.53 1.35 -21.17
C LEU A 73 -6.86 2.73 -21.08
N ILE A 74 -6.94 3.35 -19.91
CA ILE A 74 -6.46 4.71 -19.65
C ILE A 74 -5.38 4.63 -18.59
N ARG A 75 -4.24 5.28 -18.83
CA ARG A 75 -3.20 5.50 -17.81
C ARG A 75 -3.49 6.82 -17.13
N VAL A 76 -3.68 6.77 -15.83
CA VAL A 76 -4.04 7.94 -15.01
C VAL A 76 -2.98 8.06 -13.93
N ASP A 77 -2.36 9.23 -13.86
CA ASP A 77 -1.56 9.63 -12.70
C ASP A 77 -2.41 10.54 -11.80
N VAL A 78 -2.13 10.50 -10.50
CA VAL A 78 -2.72 11.43 -9.54
C VAL A 78 -1.60 12.01 -8.71
N GLU A 79 -1.54 13.33 -8.60
CA GLU A 79 -0.58 14.06 -7.76
C GLU A 79 -1.34 15.09 -6.94
N ASN A 80 -1.17 15.09 -5.60
CA ASN A 80 -1.82 16.07 -4.71
C ASN A 80 -3.36 16.17 -4.87
N GLU A 81 -4.01 15.04 -5.16
CA GLU A 81 -5.44 14.85 -5.52
C GLU A 81 -5.84 15.36 -6.92
N MET A 82 -4.93 15.94 -7.70
CA MET A 82 -5.16 16.30 -9.11
C MET A 82 -4.93 15.08 -10.01
N PHE A 83 -5.93 14.76 -10.84
CA PHE A 83 -5.85 13.67 -11.81
C PHE A 83 -5.21 14.17 -13.12
N PHE A 84 -4.44 13.31 -13.78
CA PHE A 84 -3.77 13.53 -15.06
C PHE A 84 -3.89 12.27 -15.92
N VAL A 85 -4.10 12.41 -17.23
CA VAL A 85 -4.07 11.27 -18.18
C VAL A 85 -2.71 11.24 -18.89
N LYS A 86 -2.07 10.07 -18.94
CA LYS A 86 -0.78 9.86 -19.61
C LYS A 86 -0.94 9.10 -20.93
N GLY A 87 -0.57 9.74 -22.04
CA GLY A 87 -0.53 9.14 -23.38
C GLY A 87 -1.90 8.85 -23.99
N ASP A 88 -1.89 8.15 -25.13
CA ASP A 88 -3.11 7.70 -25.81
C ASP A 88 -3.79 6.55 -25.07
N ALA A 89 -5.12 6.54 -25.07
CA ALA A 89 -5.92 5.46 -24.51
C ALA A 89 -6.06 4.30 -25.52
N LYS A 90 -5.85 3.07 -25.06
CA LYS A 90 -5.94 1.88 -25.91
C LYS A 90 -7.38 1.34 -25.92
N VAL A 91 -7.95 1.15 -27.11
CA VAL A 91 -9.30 0.57 -27.24
C VAL A 91 -9.21 -0.96 -27.24
N PHE A 92 -9.96 -1.60 -26.37
CA PHE A 92 -10.14 -3.05 -26.34
C PHE A 92 -11.57 -3.38 -26.76
N SER A 93 -11.73 -4.18 -27.80
CA SER A 93 -13.03 -4.69 -28.25
C SER A 93 -13.10 -6.20 -28.05
N PRO A 94 -14.30 -6.80 -27.95
CA PRO A 94 -14.44 -8.23 -27.81
C PRO A 94 -14.14 -8.88 -29.15
N THR A 95 -13.24 -9.87 -29.15
CA THR A 95 -13.11 -10.79 -30.28
C THR A 95 -13.67 -12.15 -29.85
N PRO A 96 -14.44 -12.86 -30.69
CA PRO A 96 -14.78 -14.26 -30.46
C PRO A 96 -13.50 -15.10 -30.38
N SER A 97 -13.00 -15.30 -29.15
CA SER A 97 -11.67 -15.88 -28.94
C SER A 97 -11.64 -17.36 -29.31
N LEU A 98 -10.46 -17.98 -29.36
CA LEU A 98 -10.26 -19.40 -29.70
C LEU A 98 -10.79 -19.87 -31.09
N THR A 99 -11.45 -19.03 -31.89
CA THR A 99 -11.86 -19.37 -33.27
C THR A 99 -10.69 -19.22 -34.25
N SER A 100 -9.91 -18.14 -34.13
CA SER A 100 -8.69 -17.96 -34.94
C SER A 100 -7.60 -18.98 -34.57
N GLY A 101 -6.96 -19.58 -35.58
CA GLY A 101 -5.87 -20.55 -35.38
C GLY A 101 -4.67 -19.98 -34.61
N MET A 102 -4.45 -18.67 -34.66
CA MET A 102 -3.40 -17.98 -33.89
C MET A 102 -3.58 -18.07 -32.37
N ALA A 103 -4.82 -18.25 -31.90
CA ALA A 103 -5.13 -18.38 -30.48
C ALA A 103 -5.07 -19.84 -29.98
N ARG A 104 -5.22 -20.84 -30.85
CA ARG A 104 -5.44 -22.24 -30.49
C ARG A 104 -4.22 -23.00 -29.93
N GLY A 105 -3.04 -22.39 -29.97
CA GLY A 105 -1.80 -23.11 -29.69
C GLY A 105 -1.37 -23.98 -30.88
N ILE A 106 -0.13 -24.46 -30.78
CA ILE A 106 0.47 -25.40 -31.73
C ILE A 106 1.29 -26.36 -30.86
N ASN A 107 1.09 -27.66 -31.06
CA ASN A 107 1.78 -28.73 -30.37
C ASN A 107 3.27 -28.79 -30.81
N ARG A 108 4.11 -29.54 -30.08
CA ARG A 108 5.56 -29.64 -30.36
C ARG A 108 5.90 -30.25 -31.73
N ASP A 109 4.95 -30.92 -32.38
CA ASP A 109 5.06 -31.52 -33.71
C ASP A 109 4.62 -30.56 -34.85
N GLY A 110 4.14 -29.35 -34.53
CA GLY A 110 3.61 -28.38 -35.49
C GLY A 110 2.10 -28.50 -35.74
N THR A 111 1.39 -29.43 -35.10
CA THR A 111 -0.07 -29.58 -35.27
C THR A 111 -0.87 -28.55 -34.45
N PRO A 112 -1.99 -28.00 -34.94
CA PRO A 112 -2.86 -27.14 -34.14
C PRO A 112 -3.50 -27.92 -32.99
N THR A 113 -3.46 -27.39 -31.77
CA THR A 113 -4.10 -28.05 -30.62
C THR A 113 -5.63 -28.01 -30.77
N GLN A 114 -6.28 -29.17 -30.68
CA GLN A 114 -7.74 -29.29 -30.84
C GLN A 114 -8.47 -29.15 -29.50
N SER A 115 -9.72 -28.67 -29.54
CA SER A 115 -10.58 -28.58 -28.36
C SER A 115 -11.14 -29.94 -27.97
N SER A 116 -11.18 -30.23 -26.66
CA SER A 116 -11.93 -31.37 -26.10
C SER A 116 -13.41 -31.04 -25.84
N THR A 117 -13.87 -29.81 -26.12
CA THR A 117 -15.23 -29.35 -25.87
C THR A 117 -15.86 -28.64 -27.08
N SER A 118 -17.15 -28.87 -27.27
CA SER A 118 -18.04 -28.21 -28.24
C SER A 118 -19.51 -28.43 -27.84
N PRO A 119 -20.44 -27.48 -28.08
CA PRO A 119 -20.26 -26.07 -28.45
C PRO A 119 -20.40 -25.14 -27.22
N ASP A 120 -20.72 -23.85 -27.43
CA ASP A 120 -21.32 -22.90 -26.47
C ASP A 120 -20.58 -22.62 -25.14
N GLY A 121 -19.26 -22.82 -25.10
CA GLY A 121 -18.41 -22.52 -23.92
C GLY A 121 -17.24 -21.55 -24.15
N ILE A 122 -17.18 -20.85 -25.30
CA ILE A 122 -16.01 -20.03 -25.67
C ILE A 122 -15.98 -18.71 -24.87
N PRO A 123 -14.93 -18.44 -24.06
CA PRO A 123 -14.80 -17.15 -23.38
C PRO A 123 -14.50 -16.04 -24.40
N ILE A 124 -15.29 -14.97 -24.39
CA ILE A 124 -15.00 -13.76 -25.16
C ILE A 124 -13.86 -13.01 -24.48
N VAL A 125 -12.77 -12.78 -25.20
CA VAL A 125 -11.56 -12.10 -24.70
C VAL A 125 -11.44 -10.75 -25.38
N PRO A 126 -11.38 -9.63 -24.63
CA PRO A 126 -11.07 -8.32 -25.20
C PRO A 126 -9.65 -8.25 -25.76
N VAL A 127 -9.50 -7.73 -26.98
CA VAL A 127 -8.21 -7.58 -27.67
C VAL A 127 -7.97 -6.12 -28.03
N HIS A 128 -6.74 -5.64 -27.83
CA HIS A 128 -6.32 -4.28 -28.19
C HIS A 128 -6.38 -4.06 -29.70
N GLN A 129 -7.20 -3.10 -30.11
CA GLN A 129 -7.38 -2.69 -31.50
C GLN A 129 -6.34 -1.62 -31.87
N LYS A 130 -5.15 -2.07 -32.33
CA LYS A 130 -3.98 -1.20 -32.62
C LYS A 130 -4.24 -0.10 -33.67
N ASP A 131 -5.31 -0.24 -34.45
CA ASP A 131 -5.81 0.70 -35.47
C ASP A 131 -6.69 1.83 -34.89
N ARG A 132 -7.33 1.61 -33.73
CA ARG A 132 -8.23 2.56 -33.08
C ARG A 132 -7.48 3.55 -32.21
N ARG A 133 -7.07 4.68 -32.79
CA ARG A 133 -6.53 5.81 -32.03
C ARG A 133 -7.60 6.40 -31.11
N CYS A 134 -7.23 6.69 -29.87
CA CYS A 134 -8.02 7.52 -28.96
C CYS A 134 -7.12 8.33 -28.03
N SER A 135 -7.43 9.60 -27.85
CA SER A 135 -6.89 10.43 -26.77
C SER A 135 -7.95 10.64 -25.69
N VAL A 136 -7.56 10.74 -24.42
CA VAL A 136 -8.46 11.13 -23.33
C VAL A 136 -7.82 12.28 -22.55
N SER A 137 -8.63 13.26 -22.18
CA SER A 137 -8.22 14.41 -21.38
C SER A 137 -9.21 14.68 -20.25
N ILE A 138 -8.81 15.49 -19.27
CA ILE A 138 -9.65 15.90 -18.14
C ILE A 138 -10.17 17.30 -18.44
N GLY A 139 -11.46 17.41 -18.78
CA GLY A 139 -12.11 18.68 -19.12
C GLY A 139 -12.42 19.54 -17.90
N SER A 140 -12.64 18.91 -16.74
CA SER A 140 -12.87 19.64 -15.48
C SER A 140 -12.64 18.73 -14.25
N TYR A 141 -12.02 19.29 -13.21
CA TYR A 141 -11.97 18.68 -11.88
C TYR A 141 -12.44 19.71 -10.84
N TYR A 142 -13.60 19.48 -10.22
CA TYR A 142 -14.13 20.36 -9.18
C TYR A 142 -13.72 19.85 -7.80
N ARG A 143 -12.71 20.51 -7.20
CA ARG A 143 -12.34 20.33 -5.79
C ARG A 143 -13.19 21.28 -4.94
N GLN A 144 -13.94 20.75 -3.99
CA GLN A 144 -14.54 21.59 -2.96
C GLN A 144 -13.40 22.05 -2.04
N VAL A 145 -13.14 23.36 -2.01
CA VAL A 145 -12.07 23.93 -1.18
C VAL A 145 -12.55 23.93 0.28
N GLU A 146 -11.78 23.31 1.17
CA GLU A 146 -11.98 23.45 2.62
C GLU A 146 -11.69 24.90 3.04
N GLY A 147 -12.72 25.74 3.06
CA GLY A 147 -12.59 27.13 3.50
C GLY A 147 -13.55 28.14 2.89
N LEU A 148 -14.85 27.99 3.15
CA LEU A 148 -15.67 29.11 3.65
C LEU A 148 -17.02 28.61 4.18
N GLU A 149 -17.49 29.18 5.29
CA GLU A 149 -18.86 28.99 5.76
C GLU A 149 -19.82 29.84 4.91
N ALA A 150 -20.58 29.19 4.02
CA ALA A 150 -21.66 29.83 3.28
C ALA A 150 -22.81 28.84 3.10
N ALA A 151 -23.96 29.12 3.72
CA ALA A 151 -25.13 28.24 3.65
C ALA A 151 -25.80 28.33 2.26
N GLY A 152 -25.77 27.22 1.52
CA GLY A 152 -26.45 27.07 0.23
C GLY A 152 -26.36 25.63 -0.24
N THR A 153 -27.50 25.01 -0.58
CA THR A 153 -27.59 23.58 -0.91
C THR A 153 -26.89 23.26 -2.23
N ALA A 154 -25.70 22.67 -2.15
CA ALA A 154 -24.91 22.14 -3.28
C ALA A 154 -24.35 20.74 -2.93
N PRO A 155 -24.17 19.83 -3.92
CA PRO A 155 -23.89 18.41 -3.65
C PRO A 155 -22.46 18.14 -3.17
N SER A 156 -22.33 17.25 -2.19
CA SER A 156 -21.09 16.91 -1.49
C SER A 156 -20.24 15.85 -2.20
N SER A 157 -19.90 16.05 -3.47
CA SER A 157 -19.10 15.09 -4.26
C SER A 157 -18.22 15.77 -5.30
N SER A 158 -16.93 15.41 -5.35
CA SER A 158 -16.05 15.80 -6.46
C SER A 158 -16.54 15.20 -7.78
N MET A 159 -16.81 16.07 -8.75
CA MET A 159 -17.23 15.68 -10.10
C MET A 159 -16.02 15.59 -11.01
N LEU A 160 -15.88 14.43 -11.67
CA LEU A 160 -14.86 14.15 -12.68
C LEU A 160 -15.46 14.36 -14.07
N GLY A 161 -14.87 15.27 -14.85
CA GLY A 161 -15.16 15.46 -16.27
C GLY A 161 -14.03 14.92 -17.14
N LEU A 162 -14.30 13.88 -17.92
CA LEU A 162 -13.38 13.33 -18.93
C LEU A 162 -13.90 13.62 -20.34
N GLU A 163 -12.99 14.00 -21.23
CA GLU A 163 -13.26 14.18 -22.65
C GLU A 163 -12.46 13.15 -23.45
N VAL A 164 -13.17 12.24 -24.12
CA VAL A 164 -12.61 11.14 -24.92
C VAL A 164 -12.75 11.48 -26.39
N ARG A 165 -11.65 11.59 -27.14
CA ARG A 165 -11.67 11.91 -28.59
C ARG A 165 -11.24 10.72 -29.45
N MET A 166 -12.10 10.33 -30.38
CA MET A 166 -11.89 9.22 -31.32
C MET A 166 -12.08 9.71 -32.78
N PRO A 167 -11.07 9.59 -33.67
CA PRO A 167 -11.22 10.05 -35.05
C PRO A 167 -12.34 9.34 -35.83
N ARG A 168 -12.62 8.08 -35.47
CA ARG A 168 -13.68 7.23 -36.03
C ARG A 168 -14.27 6.31 -34.95
N LEU A 169 -15.58 6.07 -35.00
CA LEU A 169 -16.29 5.12 -34.12
C LEU A 169 -17.50 4.52 -34.86
N GLU A 170 -17.80 3.23 -34.69
CA GLU A 170 -19.03 2.63 -35.23
C GLU A 170 -20.25 3.20 -34.51
N ALA A 171 -21.27 3.69 -35.22
CA ALA A 171 -22.44 4.25 -34.54
C ALA A 171 -23.23 3.16 -33.76
N ALA A 172 -23.11 1.91 -34.18
CA ALA A 172 -23.66 0.75 -33.48
C ALA A 172 -23.13 0.61 -32.03
N VAL A 173 -21.92 1.10 -31.75
CA VAL A 173 -21.34 1.15 -30.38
C VAL A 173 -22.14 2.09 -29.46
N LEU A 174 -22.81 3.09 -30.05
CA LEU A 174 -23.71 4.04 -29.38
C LEU A 174 -25.19 3.61 -29.47
N GLY A 175 -25.47 2.40 -29.96
CA GLY A 175 -26.82 1.90 -30.25
C GLY A 175 -27.49 2.50 -31.49
N ILE A 176 -26.75 3.26 -32.31
CA ILE A 176 -27.29 3.98 -33.48
C ILE A 176 -27.22 3.07 -34.71
N ALA A 177 -28.34 2.92 -35.43
CA ALA A 177 -28.43 2.01 -36.57
C ALA A 177 -27.80 2.55 -37.87
N ARG A 178 -27.79 3.88 -38.09
CA ARG A 178 -27.15 4.59 -39.22
C ARG A 178 -26.73 6.01 -38.80
N PRO A 179 -25.64 6.59 -39.33
CA PRO A 179 -24.66 6.00 -40.26
C PRO A 179 -23.88 4.84 -39.62
N GLU A 180 -23.13 4.05 -40.40
CA GLU A 180 -22.38 2.91 -39.85
C GLU A 180 -21.13 3.37 -39.08
N MET A 181 -20.49 4.44 -39.53
CA MET A 181 -19.31 5.05 -38.93
C MET A 181 -19.51 6.54 -38.72
N LEU A 182 -19.17 7.02 -37.53
CA LEU A 182 -19.07 8.43 -37.17
C LEU A 182 -17.61 8.90 -37.26
N THR A 183 -17.44 10.19 -37.52
CA THR A 183 -16.17 10.91 -37.70
C THR A 183 -16.03 12.00 -36.64
N ASP A 184 -14.78 12.28 -36.23
CA ASP A 184 -14.44 13.31 -35.23
C ASP A 184 -15.35 13.27 -33.98
N VAL A 185 -15.31 12.13 -33.29
CA VAL A 185 -16.24 11.80 -32.20
C VAL A 185 -15.64 12.19 -30.86
N VAL A 186 -16.41 12.93 -30.06
CA VAL A 186 -16.06 13.31 -28.69
C VAL A 186 -17.13 12.78 -27.72
N LEU A 187 -16.70 11.98 -26.75
CA LEU A 187 -17.53 11.47 -25.65
C LEU A 187 -17.22 12.29 -24.39
N ASN A 188 -18.13 13.19 -24.03
CA ASN A 188 -18.04 14.05 -22.85
C ASN A 188 -18.68 13.33 -21.66
N CYS A 189 -17.83 12.86 -20.75
CA CYS A 189 -18.17 11.92 -19.68
C CYS A 189 -18.13 12.65 -18.32
N SER A 190 -19.29 12.86 -17.71
CA SER A 190 -19.43 13.61 -16.44
C SER A 190 -20.00 12.70 -15.34
N GLY A 191 -19.27 12.56 -14.22
CA GLY A 191 -19.60 11.59 -13.18
C GLY A 191 -19.02 11.90 -11.81
N HIS A 192 -19.42 11.11 -10.81
CA HIS A 192 -19.02 11.24 -9.41
C HIS A 192 -18.32 9.98 -8.91
N LYS A 193 -17.53 10.09 -7.83
CA LYS A 193 -16.94 8.93 -7.14
C LYS A 193 -18.03 8.19 -6.35
N SER A 194 -18.14 6.87 -6.52
CA SER A 194 -19.01 5.99 -5.76
C SER A 194 -18.34 4.63 -5.57
N CYS A 195 -18.32 4.10 -4.34
CA CYS A 195 -17.71 2.81 -3.98
C CYS A 195 -16.27 2.59 -4.52
N GLY A 196 -15.46 3.66 -4.59
CA GLY A 196 -14.08 3.62 -5.11
C GLY A 196 -13.95 3.73 -6.64
N TRP A 197 -15.04 3.76 -7.39
CA TRP A 197 -15.06 3.93 -8.86
C TRP A 197 -15.63 5.30 -9.24
N TYR A 198 -15.45 5.72 -10.49
CA TYR A 198 -16.15 6.89 -11.04
C TYR A 198 -17.21 6.44 -12.03
N MET A 199 -18.44 6.94 -11.89
CA MET A 199 -19.55 6.62 -12.77
C MET A 199 -20.41 7.83 -13.08
N GLY A 200 -21.01 7.86 -14.27
CA GLY A 200 -21.77 9.02 -14.72
C GLY A 200 -22.37 8.88 -16.11
N ALA A 201 -22.85 9.99 -16.64
CA ALA A 201 -23.47 10.08 -17.96
C ALA A 201 -22.44 10.48 -19.03
N VAL A 202 -22.73 10.11 -20.27
CA VAL A 202 -21.93 10.44 -21.45
C VAL A 202 -22.79 11.17 -22.45
N THR A 203 -22.33 12.35 -22.87
CA THR A 203 -22.90 13.09 -24.01
C THR A 203 -21.97 12.95 -25.21
N VAL A 204 -22.53 12.87 -26.41
CA VAL A 204 -21.77 12.57 -27.63
C VAL A 204 -21.88 13.72 -28.61
N THR A 205 -20.74 14.13 -29.17
CA THR A 205 -20.70 14.96 -30.39
C THR A 205 -19.89 14.25 -31.47
N ALA A 206 -20.26 14.48 -32.73
CA ALA A 206 -19.52 14.05 -33.91
C ALA A 206 -19.46 15.23 -34.89
N GLU A 207 -18.29 15.54 -35.43
CA GLU A 207 -18.06 16.72 -36.30
C GLU A 207 -18.58 18.03 -35.67
N GLY A 208 -18.37 18.19 -34.36
CA GLY A 208 -18.84 19.32 -33.56
C GLY A 208 -20.37 19.38 -33.30
N LYS A 209 -21.16 18.41 -33.76
CA LYS A 209 -22.63 18.38 -33.61
C LYS A 209 -23.06 17.36 -32.58
N ALA A 210 -24.07 17.68 -31.77
CA ALA A 210 -24.64 16.74 -30.80
C ALA A 210 -25.29 15.52 -31.50
N VAL A 211 -24.95 14.33 -31.03
CA VAL A 211 -25.47 13.05 -31.55
C VAL A 211 -26.59 12.55 -30.65
N VAL A 212 -27.77 12.33 -31.21
CA VAL A 212 -28.91 11.76 -30.48
C VAL A 212 -28.75 10.25 -30.38
N THR A 213 -28.50 9.75 -29.17
CA THR A 213 -28.40 8.31 -28.88
C THR A 213 -29.78 7.75 -28.48
N PRO A 214 -30.17 6.53 -28.90
CA PRO A 214 -31.50 5.97 -28.55
C PRO A 214 -31.71 5.67 -27.06
N GLN A 215 -30.62 5.59 -26.30
CA GLN A 215 -30.57 5.37 -24.86
C GLN A 215 -29.51 6.29 -24.24
N THR A 216 -29.64 6.60 -22.95
CA THR A 216 -28.63 7.36 -22.21
C THR A 216 -27.36 6.52 -22.04
N ILE A 217 -26.25 6.95 -22.64
CA ILE A 217 -24.97 6.30 -22.45
C ILE A 217 -24.42 6.67 -21.07
N ARG A 218 -23.93 5.66 -20.34
CA ARG A 218 -23.23 5.81 -19.05
C ARG A 218 -21.82 5.28 -19.17
N PHE A 219 -20.93 5.77 -18.31
CA PHE A 219 -19.56 5.24 -18.16
C PHE A 219 -19.31 4.73 -16.74
N LEU A 220 -18.38 3.79 -16.64
CA LEU A 220 -17.77 3.31 -15.40
C LEU A 220 -16.25 3.25 -15.59
N LEU A 221 -15.53 4.15 -14.90
CA LEU A 221 -14.08 4.15 -14.80
C LEU A 221 -13.67 3.47 -13.49
N LYS A 222 -12.93 2.37 -13.60
CA LYS A 222 -12.41 1.61 -12.44
C LYS A 222 -10.92 1.26 -12.60
N PRO A 223 -10.13 1.25 -11.53
CA PRO A 223 -8.74 0.77 -11.56
C PRO A 223 -8.67 -0.72 -11.96
N PHE A 224 -7.57 -1.10 -12.60
CA PHE A 224 -7.31 -2.46 -13.08
C PHE A 224 -6.27 -3.19 -12.21
N TYR A 225 -6.76 -4.19 -11.47
CA TYR A 225 -6.01 -5.02 -10.52
C TYR A 225 -5.69 -6.44 -11.04
N GLY A 226 -6.06 -6.79 -12.28
CA GLY A 226 -5.75 -8.10 -12.86
C GLY A 226 -4.29 -8.21 -13.32
N HIS A 227 -3.87 -9.41 -13.73
CA HIS A 227 -2.55 -9.63 -14.32
C HIS A 227 -2.32 -8.74 -15.54
N ARG A 228 -1.08 -8.27 -15.69
CA ARG A 228 -0.62 -7.43 -16.79
C ARG A 228 0.55 -8.10 -17.50
N CYS A 229 0.74 -7.78 -18.77
CA CYS A 229 1.74 -8.42 -19.60
C CYS A 229 3.16 -7.95 -19.24
N ALA A 230 4.05 -8.88 -18.88
CA ALA A 230 5.45 -8.58 -18.56
C ALA A 230 6.25 -7.90 -19.71
N GLN A 231 5.73 -7.90 -20.95
CA GLN A 231 6.40 -7.26 -22.09
C GLN A 231 5.83 -5.87 -22.46
N CYS A 232 4.54 -5.61 -22.25
CA CYS A 232 3.88 -4.37 -22.73
C CYS A 232 2.97 -3.69 -21.71
N LEU A 233 2.89 -4.24 -20.49
CA LEU A 233 2.08 -3.77 -19.35
C LEU A 233 0.56 -3.77 -19.57
N ASP A 234 0.08 -4.17 -20.76
CA ASP A 234 -1.34 -4.28 -21.07
C ASP A 234 -2.00 -5.45 -20.32
N PRO A 235 -3.30 -5.35 -19.96
CA PRO A 235 -4.04 -6.41 -19.27
C PRO A 235 -3.98 -7.77 -19.95
N VAL A 236 -3.95 -8.82 -19.12
CA VAL A 236 -4.03 -10.21 -19.55
C VAL A 236 -5.46 -10.71 -19.33
N TYR A 237 -6.28 -10.62 -20.39
CA TYR A 237 -7.67 -11.11 -20.38
C TYR A 237 -7.82 -12.59 -20.77
N ALA A 238 -6.77 -13.21 -21.35
CA ALA A 238 -6.77 -14.61 -21.74
C ALA A 238 -6.01 -15.47 -20.73
N ILE A 239 -6.61 -16.59 -20.33
CA ILE A 239 -5.90 -17.69 -19.67
C ILE A 239 -5.11 -18.44 -20.76
N GLY A 240 -3.81 -18.69 -20.55
CA GLY A 240 -3.01 -19.60 -21.39
C GLY A 240 -1.74 -19.03 -22.04
N TYR A 241 -1.44 -17.73 -21.90
CA TYR A 241 -0.15 -17.17 -22.31
C TYR A 241 0.74 -16.89 -21.07
N THR A 242 1.30 -17.95 -20.50
CA THR A 242 2.40 -17.91 -19.53
C THR A 242 3.61 -18.64 -20.11
N CYS A 243 4.80 -18.50 -19.50
CA CYS A 243 5.96 -19.26 -19.92
C CYS A 243 5.76 -20.76 -19.62
N GLU A 244 5.80 -21.63 -20.64
CA GLU A 244 5.58 -23.08 -20.48
C GLU A 244 6.50 -23.75 -19.44
N HIS A 245 7.72 -23.21 -19.24
CA HIS A 245 8.69 -23.75 -18.29
C HIS A 245 8.52 -23.20 -16.87
N CYS A 246 8.70 -21.89 -16.64
CA CYS A 246 8.63 -21.33 -15.28
C CYS A 246 7.21 -21.05 -14.79
N GLN A 247 6.26 -20.82 -15.70
CA GLN A 247 4.84 -20.51 -15.44
C GLN A 247 4.57 -19.21 -14.65
N VAL A 248 5.60 -18.41 -14.34
CA VAL A 248 5.47 -17.18 -13.53
C VAL A 248 4.92 -15.97 -14.31
N PRO A 249 5.54 -15.50 -15.41
CA PRO A 249 5.13 -14.25 -16.05
C PRO A 249 3.88 -14.44 -16.93
N HIS A 250 3.01 -13.44 -16.88
CA HIS A 250 1.79 -13.36 -17.68
C HIS A 250 2.00 -12.55 -18.96
N TYR A 251 1.33 -12.93 -20.06
CA TYR A 251 1.39 -12.23 -21.34
C TYR A 251 0.01 -12.02 -21.96
N CYS A 252 -0.21 -10.90 -22.64
CA CYS A 252 -1.48 -10.66 -23.36
C CYS A 252 -1.53 -11.38 -24.72
N SER A 253 -0.38 -11.86 -25.22
CA SER A 253 -0.28 -12.60 -26.48
C SER A 253 1.00 -13.45 -26.57
N ARG A 254 0.98 -14.44 -27.47
CA ARG A 254 2.17 -15.22 -27.86
C ARG A 254 3.24 -14.38 -28.57
N GLU A 255 2.88 -13.27 -29.21
CA GLU A 255 3.83 -12.26 -29.75
C GLU A 255 4.66 -11.65 -28.60
N CYS A 256 3.99 -11.15 -27.57
CA CYS A 256 4.60 -10.57 -26.39
C CYS A 256 5.48 -11.57 -25.63
N MET A 257 4.99 -12.81 -25.43
CA MET A 257 5.78 -13.89 -24.84
C MET A 257 7.07 -14.14 -25.63
N ASN A 258 6.97 -14.31 -26.95
CA ASN A 258 8.12 -14.61 -27.81
C ASN A 258 9.13 -13.45 -27.88
N SER A 259 8.67 -12.19 -27.78
CA SER A 259 9.56 -11.03 -27.63
C SER A 259 10.31 -11.09 -26.30
N HIS A 260 9.59 -11.33 -25.20
CA HIS A 260 10.15 -11.32 -23.85
C HIS A 260 11.18 -12.44 -23.66
N MET A 261 10.85 -13.66 -24.14
CA MET A 261 11.77 -14.80 -24.22
C MET A 261 13.08 -14.47 -24.95
N LYS A 262 13.03 -13.72 -26.05
CA LYS A 262 14.21 -13.40 -26.87
C LYS A 262 15.13 -12.36 -26.24
N ARG A 263 14.60 -11.43 -25.44
CA ARG A 263 15.35 -10.27 -24.94
C ARG A 263 15.75 -10.36 -23.47
N HIS A 264 14.84 -10.80 -22.60
CA HIS A 264 14.97 -10.61 -21.15
C HIS A 264 14.74 -11.93 -20.40
N HIS A 265 13.56 -12.54 -20.56
CA HIS A 265 13.11 -13.65 -19.74
C HIS A 265 13.98 -14.92 -19.84
N LYS A 266 14.68 -15.17 -20.94
CA LYS A 266 15.58 -16.34 -21.05
C LYS A 266 16.66 -16.37 -19.96
N LEU A 267 17.10 -15.20 -19.48
CA LEU A 267 18.04 -15.10 -18.35
C LEU A 267 17.40 -15.50 -17.02
N LEU A 268 16.12 -15.17 -16.83
CA LEU A 268 15.42 -15.29 -15.55
C LEU A 268 14.64 -16.60 -15.40
N CYS A 269 14.23 -17.22 -16.50
CA CYS A 269 13.37 -18.40 -16.50
C CYS A 269 13.84 -19.52 -15.55
N PRO A 270 15.14 -19.85 -15.43
CA PRO A 270 15.60 -20.85 -14.46
C PRO A 270 15.41 -20.39 -13.00
N LEU A 271 15.80 -19.15 -12.68
CA LEU A 271 15.64 -18.57 -11.33
C LEU A 271 14.16 -18.46 -10.94
N LEU A 272 13.30 -18.07 -11.88
CA LEU A 272 11.85 -17.98 -11.67
C LEU A 272 11.24 -19.36 -11.43
N TYR A 273 11.62 -20.37 -12.21
CA TYR A 273 11.17 -21.76 -12.01
C TYR A 273 11.64 -22.34 -10.66
N GLU A 274 12.92 -22.15 -10.32
CA GLU A 274 13.56 -22.69 -9.12
C GLU A 274 13.09 -22.00 -7.83
N LYS A 275 12.96 -20.67 -7.84
CA LYS A 275 12.88 -19.86 -6.61
C LYS A 275 11.58 -19.11 -6.42
N TYR A 276 10.90 -18.69 -7.49
CA TYR A 276 9.72 -17.81 -7.43
C TYR A 276 8.41 -18.47 -7.88
N ARG A 277 8.44 -19.67 -8.45
CA ARG A 277 7.24 -20.37 -8.96
C ARG A 277 6.19 -20.67 -7.89
N CYS A 278 6.62 -20.80 -6.63
CA CYS A 278 5.75 -20.95 -5.47
C CYS A 278 5.96 -19.76 -4.53
N GLN A 279 4.89 -19.28 -3.90
CA GLN A 279 4.92 -18.24 -2.85
C GLN A 279 5.59 -16.90 -3.26
N SER A 280 5.37 -16.47 -4.51
CA SER A 280 5.74 -15.13 -4.96
C SER A 280 4.54 -14.22 -5.22
N GLY A 281 4.76 -12.91 -5.06
CA GLY A 281 3.92 -11.85 -5.61
C GLY A 281 4.58 -11.18 -6.81
N GLU A 282 3.77 -10.51 -7.63
CA GLU A 282 4.19 -9.90 -8.89
C GLU A 282 3.97 -8.36 -8.84
N VAL A 283 4.89 -7.62 -9.47
CA VAL A 283 4.80 -6.19 -9.78
C VAL A 283 4.98 -6.06 -11.28
N VAL A 284 3.94 -5.68 -12.00
CA VAL A 284 4.01 -5.32 -13.43
C VAL A 284 3.34 -3.96 -13.58
N THR A 285 4.14 -2.91 -13.73
CA THR A 285 3.63 -1.54 -13.81
C THR A 285 4.54 -0.64 -14.64
N GLU A 286 4.05 0.56 -14.90
CA GLU A 286 4.81 1.68 -15.44
C GLU A 286 5.16 2.60 -14.27
N VAL A 287 6.40 3.09 -14.24
CA VAL A 287 6.88 4.01 -13.20
C VAL A 287 6.84 5.46 -13.71
N PRO A 288 6.99 6.50 -12.85
CA PRO A 288 6.65 7.86 -13.23
C PRO A 288 7.38 8.45 -14.45
N ASP A 289 8.57 7.93 -14.78
CA ASP A 289 9.36 8.32 -15.97
C ASP A 289 8.91 7.65 -17.29
N GLY A 290 7.89 6.78 -17.24
CA GLY A 290 7.37 6.03 -18.39
C GLY A 290 8.12 4.74 -18.69
N SER A 291 9.12 4.37 -17.90
CA SER A 291 9.80 3.07 -18.04
C SER A 291 8.95 1.93 -17.46
N ALA A 292 9.21 0.72 -17.95
CA ALA A 292 8.57 -0.48 -17.44
C ALA A 292 9.25 -0.95 -16.15
N LEU A 293 8.45 -1.40 -15.19
CA LEU A 293 8.90 -2.07 -13.99
C LEU A 293 8.21 -3.44 -13.90
N VAL A 294 9.01 -4.49 -14.04
CA VAL A 294 8.58 -5.88 -13.88
C VAL A 294 9.46 -6.54 -12.83
N ALA A 295 8.85 -7.02 -11.75
CA ALA A 295 9.55 -7.69 -10.65
C ALA A 295 8.67 -8.75 -9.99
N TRP A 296 9.32 -9.74 -9.39
CA TRP A 296 8.71 -10.80 -8.60
C TRP A 296 9.37 -10.84 -7.23
N TRP A 297 8.58 -10.88 -6.18
CA TRP A 297 9.05 -10.91 -4.80
C TRP A 297 8.60 -12.18 -4.11
N ARG A 298 9.37 -12.69 -3.14
CA ARG A 298 9.02 -13.88 -2.35
C ARG A 298 9.47 -13.77 -0.90
N CYS A 299 8.79 -14.48 -0.03
CA CYS A 299 9.25 -14.71 1.35
C CYS A 299 10.39 -15.73 1.39
N LEU A 300 11.28 -15.59 2.37
CA LEU A 300 12.30 -16.55 2.78
C LEU A 300 12.14 -16.79 4.30
N GLU A 301 13.06 -17.54 4.89
CA GLU A 301 13.08 -17.77 6.35
C GLU A 301 13.46 -16.49 7.14
N HIS A 302 13.01 -16.43 8.40
CA HIS A 302 13.37 -15.41 9.39
C HIS A 302 13.13 -13.95 8.95
N GLY A 303 11.93 -13.66 8.43
CA GLY A 303 11.53 -12.31 8.02
C GLY A 303 12.39 -11.70 6.90
N THR A 304 13.00 -12.55 6.08
CA THR A 304 13.82 -12.14 4.93
C THR A 304 13.00 -12.27 3.65
N PHE A 305 13.16 -11.33 2.73
CA PHE A 305 12.46 -11.31 1.45
C PHE A 305 13.45 -11.15 0.30
N SER A 306 13.10 -11.69 -0.86
CA SER A 306 13.91 -11.58 -2.09
C SER A 306 13.08 -10.99 -3.21
N VAL A 307 13.61 -9.99 -3.92
CA VAL A 307 12.93 -9.26 -5.00
C VAL A 307 13.78 -9.34 -6.27
N LEU A 308 13.35 -10.15 -7.24
CA LEU A 308 13.99 -10.28 -8.56
C LEU A 308 13.32 -9.36 -9.57
N VAL A 309 14.10 -8.56 -10.28
CA VAL A 309 13.67 -7.55 -11.25
C VAL A 309 14.10 -7.94 -12.66
N ASP A 310 13.21 -7.75 -13.63
CA ASP A 310 13.48 -7.99 -15.05
C ASP A 310 14.44 -6.94 -15.64
N PRO A 311 15.40 -7.28 -16.52
CA PRO A 311 16.35 -6.32 -17.09
C PRO A 311 15.71 -5.27 -18.01
N ASN A 312 14.43 -5.40 -18.37
CA ASN A 312 13.64 -4.35 -19.03
C ASN A 312 13.26 -3.21 -18.05
N ASN A 313 14.25 -2.59 -17.41
CA ASN A 313 14.13 -1.48 -16.46
C ASN A 313 15.16 -0.36 -16.75
N SER A 314 15.09 0.77 -16.04
CA SER A 314 15.92 1.96 -16.29
C SER A 314 17.43 1.75 -16.12
N LEU A 315 17.89 0.73 -15.39
CA LEU A 315 19.31 0.35 -15.27
C LEU A 315 19.77 -0.64 -16.35
N GLY A 316 18.85 -1.28 -17.08
CA GLY A 316 19.16 -2.30 -18.09
C GLY A 316 19.69 -3.65 -17.55
N TYR A 317 19.81 -3.80 -16.23
CA TYR A 317 20.29 -5.01 -15.56
C TYR A 317 19.18 -5.72 -14.81
N ALA A 318 19.24 -7.06 -14.80
CA ALA A 318 18.44 -7.86 -13.88
C ALA A 318 19.06 -7.79 -12.49
N ILE A 319 18.25 -7.57 -11.46
CA ILE A 319 18.73 -7.38 -10.08
C ILE A 319 17.91 -8.24 -9.13
N GLU A 320 18.55 -8.97 -8.23
CA GLU A 320 17.88 -9.59 -7.08
C GLU A 320 18.31 -8.85 -5.81
N LEU A 321 17.35 -8.19 -5.15
CA LEU A 321 17.55 -7.53 -3.86
C LEU A 321 17.18 -8.48 -2.72
N THR A 322 17.83 -8.29 -1.57
CA THR A 322 17.47 -8.95 -0.31
C THR A 322 17.03 -7.88 0.69
N LEU A 323 15.86 -8.09 1.29
CA LEU A 323 15.31 -7.25 2.36
C LEU A 323 15.17 -8.09 3.62
N ASN A 324 15.28 -7.50 4.80
CA ASN A 324 14.99 -8.18 6.06
C ASN A 324 14.18 -7.25 6.97
N VAL A 325 13.11 -7.75 7.58
CA VAL A 325 12.25 -6.97 8.47
C VAL A 325 12.83 -6.89 9.88
N LEU A 326 13.53 -7.92 10.37
CA LEU A 326 14.04 -7.99 11.74
C LEU A 326 15.25 -7.08 11.98
N LYS A 327 16.16 -7.00 11.00
CA LYS A 327 17.35 -6.14 11.00
C LYS A 327 17.06 -4.78 10.35
N SER A 328 17.79 -3.73 10.69
CA SER A 328 17.59 -2.41 10.03
C SER A 328 18.47 -2.24 8.78
N THR A 329 17.89 -1.66 7.74
CA THR A 329 18.60 -1.21 6.54
C THR A 329 19.73 -0.23 6.85
N ARG A 330 19.70 0.47 8.00
CA ARG A 330 20.81 1.33 8.47
C ARG A 330 22.07 0.56 8.88
N GLN A 331 21.94 -0.73 9.18
CA GLN A 331 23.02 -1.60 9.63
C GLN A 331 23.55 -2.47 8.48
N GLU A 332 22.66 -3.02 7.65
CA GLU A 332 23.04 -3.90 6.52
C GLU A 332 23.27 -3.14 5.20
N GLY A 333 22.75 -1.92 5.06
CA GLY A 333 22.81 -1.16 3.82
C GLY A 333 21.93 -1.75 2.70
N LEU A 334 22.27 -1.42 1.45
CA LEU A 334 21.61 -1.96 0.25
C LEU A 334 22.22 -3.34 -0.10
N GLN A 335 21.48 -4.41 0.16
CA GLN A 335 21.85 -5.79 -0.17
C GLN A 335 21.22 -6.22 -1.50
N TYR A 336 22.06 -6.48 -2.50
CA TYR A 336 21.63 -6.88 -3.85
C TYR A 336 22.71 -7.68 -4.59
N ARG A 337 22.29 -8.43 -5.61
CA ARG A 337 23.17 -9.01 -6.62
C ARG A 337 22.64 -8.71 -8.03
N LEU A 338 23.56 -8.47 -8.95
CA LEU A 338 23.25 -8.34 -10.37
C LEU A 338 23.16 -9.75 -10.99
N VAL A 339 22.14 -9.98 -11.82
CA VAL A 339 21.92 -11.25 -12.52
C VAL A 339 22.34 -11.08 -13.97
N SER A 340 23.28 -11.92 -14.43
CA SER A 340 23.85 -11.88 -15.78
C SER A 340 24.28 -13.28 -16.22
N SER A 341 24.22 -13.55 -17.52
CA SER A 341 24.77 -14.77 -18.13
C SER A 341 26.26 -14.66 -18.50
N THR A 342 26.87 -13.50 -18.28
CA THR A 342 28.28 -13.20 -18.61
C THR A 342 28.92 -12.35 -17.51
N ALA A 343 30.26 -12.41 -17.40
CA ALA A 343 30.99 -11.54 -16.48
C ALA A 343 30.72 -10.06 -16.82
N LEU A 344 30.33 -9.27 -15.81
CA LEU A 344 30.01 -7.86 -15.98
C LEU A 344 31.31 -7.05 -16.12
N THR A 345 31.45 -6.31 -17.22
CA THR A 345 32.60 -5.43 -17.48
C THR A 345 32.54 -4.13 -16.67
N SER A 346 31.35 -3.76 -16.19
CA SER A 346 31.11 -2.67 -15.24
C SER A 346 29.83 -2.95 -14.47
N SER A 347 29.72 -2.36 -13.28
CA SER A 347 28.52 -2.35 -12.44
C SER A 347 27.95 -0.92 -12.36
N PRO A 348 26.62 -0.73 -12.34
CA PRO A 348 26.03 0.59 -12.09
C PRO A 348 26.51 1.17 -10.74
N PRO A 349 26.71 2.49 -10.63
CA PRO A 349 27.04 3.14 -9.37
C PRO A 349 26.00 2.83 -8.28
N GLN A 350 26.46 2.59 -7.04
CA GLN A 350 25.58 2.23 -5.93
C GLN A 350 24.47 3.25 -5.66
N GLU A 351 24.72 4.54 -5.93
CA GLU A 351 23.70 5.59 -5.82
C GLU A 351 22.58 5.44 -6.86
N GLU A 352 22.89 5.03 -8.09
CA GLU A 352 21.87 4.78 -9.13
C GLU A 352 21.04 3.54 -8.80
N VAL A 353 21.68 2.49 -8.28
CA VAL A 353 20.96 1.31 -7.77
C VAL A 353 20.07 1.68 -6.57
N ALA A 354 20.51 2.56 -5.67
CA ALA A 354 19.69 3.04 -4.56
C ALA A 354 18.50 3.89 -5.03
N ARG A 355 18.71 4.83 -5.97
CA ARG A 355 17.64 5.63 -6.59
C ARG A 355 16.60 4.72 -7.26
N PHE A 356 17.05 3.72 -8.04
CA PHE A 356 16.17 2.72 -8.67
C PHE A 356 15.44 1.85 -7.64
N ALA A 357 16.14 1.36 -6.62
CA ALA A 357 15.56 0.56 -5.54
C ALA A 357 14.45 1.32 -4.80
N CYS A 358 14.56 2.64 -4.62
CA CYS A 358 13.46 3.42 -4.06
C CYS A 358 12.20 3.43 -4.95
N VAL A 359 12.34 3.49 -6.27
CA VAL A 359 11.20 3.40 -7.20
C VAL A 359 10.59 1.99 -7.16
N LEU A 360 11.43 0.95 -7.28
CA LEU A 360 11.03 -0.45 -7.18
C LEU A 360 10.28 -0.74 -5.88
N LEU A 361 10.87 -0.39 -4.74
CA LEU A 361 10.37 -0.80 -3.42
C LEU A 361 9.14 -0.02 -2.98
N ARG A 362 8.82 1.12 -3.60
CA ARG A 362 7.48 1.74 -3.48
C ARG A 362 6.40 0.88 -4.14
N GLU A 363 6.67 0.31 -5.30
CA GLU A 363 5.70 -0.53 -6.01
C GLU A 363 5.65 -1.97 -5.45
N VAL A 364 6.75 -2.49 -4.90
CA VAL A 364 6.75 -3.72 -4.07
C VAL A 364 5.99 -3.50 -2.77
N ASN A 365 6.18 -2.37 -2.07
CA ASN A 365 5.37 -2.00 -0.89
C ASN A 365 3.86 -1.97 -1.24
N ARG A 366 3.48 -1.34 -2.35
CA ARG A 366 2.10 -1.32 -2.86
C ARG A 366 1.56 -2.73 -3.15
N SER A 367 2.34 -3.58 -3.82
CA SER A 367 1.99 -4.98 -4.11
C SER A 367 1.83 -5.80 -2.82
N ALA A 368 2.76 -5.66 -1.86
CA ALA A 368 2.71 -6.31 -0.56
C ALA A 368 1.49 -5.89 0.27
N ILE A 369 1.16 -4.59 0.30
CA ILE A 369 -0.06 -4.07 0.96
C ILE A 369 -1.32 -4.69 0.34
N LEU A 370 -1.42 -4.74 -0.99
CA LEU A 370 -2.59 -5.28 -1.70
C LEU A 370 -2.84 -6.78 -1.45
N VAL A 371 -1.82 -7.55 -1.07
CA VAL A 371 -1.94 -8.97 -0.71
C VAL A 371 -1.87 -9.25 0.80
N GLY A 372 -1.87 -8.20 1.64
CA GLY A 372 -1.83 -8.34 3.10
C GLY A 372 -0.48 -8.67 3.72
N CYS A 373 0.63 -8.61 2.96
CA CYS A 373 1.96 -8.94 3.46
C CYS A 373 2.62 -7.74 4.17
N ALA A 374 2.17 -7.46 5.40
CA ALA A 374 2.67 -6.34 6.20
C ALA A 374 4.21 -6.36 6.45
N PRO A 375 4.89 -7.50 6.71
CA PRO A 375 6.33 -7.49 6.96
C PRO A 375 7.19 -7.13 5.76
N LEU A 376 6.84 -7.60 4.55
CA LEU A 376 7.50 -7.16 3.31
C LEU A 376 7.25 -5.66 3.07
N ALA A 377 6.01 -5.20 3.27
CA ALA A 377 5.67 -3.80 3.11
C ALA A 377 6.49 -2.93 4.08
N ALA A 378 6.64 -3.34 5.35
CA ALA A 378 7.45 -2.65 6.36
C ALA A 378 8.96 -2.69 6.06
N ALA A 379 9.50 -3.82 5.57
CA ALA A 379 10.90 -3.92 5.14
C ALA A 379 11.20 -2.97 3.96
N CYS A 380 10.24 -2.79 3.03
CA CYS A 380 10.35 -1.77 1.99
C CYS A 380 10.34 -0.34 2.57
N LEU A 381 9.53 -0.07 3.60
CA LEU A 381 9.46 1.25 4.24
C LEU A 381 10.76 1.64 4.97
N ASP A 382 11.43 0.71 5.65
CA ASP A 382 12.75 0.97 6.25
C ASP A 382 13.78 1.32 5.17
N TYR A 383 13.75 0.63 4.03
CA TYR A 383 14.60 0.98 2.88
C TYR A 383 14.30 2.39 2.35
N LEU A 384 13.04 2.74 2.16
CA LEU A 384 12.64 4.08 1.72
C LEU A 384 13.03 5.18 2.74
N TYR A 385 12.97 4.88 4.04
CA TYR A 385 13.40 5.78 5.10
C TYR A 385 14.92 6.04 5.11
N VAL A 386 15.73 5.08 4.64
CA VAL A 386 17.19 5.21 4.59
C VAL A 386 17.68 5.84 3.28
N PHE A 387 17.12 5.43 2.13
CA PHE A 387 17.69 5.74 0.81
C PHE A 387 16.87 6.70 -0.05
N SER A 388 15.61 7.03 0.29
CA SER A 388 14.80 7.88 -0.59
C SER A 388 15.35 9.32 -0.67
N PRO A 389 15.54 9.89 -1.88
CA PRO A 389 16.11 11.22 -2.03
C PRO A 389 15.16 12.34 -1.58
N THR A 390 13.88 12.05 -1.36
CA THR A 390 12.89 13.03 -0.87
C THR A 390 12.03 12.45 0.24
N ALA A 391 11.78 13.25 1.28
CA ALA A 391 10.98 12.82 2.42
C ALA A 391 9.50 12.56 2.04
N ASP A 392 8.91 13.36 1.15
CA ASP A 392 7.52 13.16 0.72
C ASP A 392 7.27 11.81 0.04
N PHE A 393 8.22 11.33 -0.78
CA PHE A 393 8.12 10.02 -1.43
C PHE A 393 8.05 8.87 -0.41
N ALA A 394 8.90 8.91 0.62
CA ALA A 394 8.86 7.94 1.71
C ALA A 394 7.62 8.12 2.61
N ILE A 395 7.22 9.36 2.92
CA ILE A 395 6.05 9.67 3.76
C ILE A 395 4.76 9.14 3.11
N GLN A 396 4.58 9.28 1.81
CA GLN A 396 3.41 8.73 1.09
C GLN A 396 3.30 7.21 1.30
N ALA A 397 4.35 6.45 1.02
CA ALA A 397 4.34 4.99 1.20
C ALA A 397 4.04 4.57 2.66
N HIS A 398 4.54 5.31 3.65
CA HIS A 398 4.20 5.09 5.06
C HIS A 398 2.73 5.39 5.38
N ILE A 399 2.15 6.45 4.79
CA ILE A 399 0.73 6.76 4.94
C ILE A 399 -0.13 5.64 4.33
N LEU A 400 0.18 5.17 3.12
CA LEU A 400 -0.55 4.06 2.48
C LEU A 400 -0.63 2.82 3.39
N PHE A 401 0.52 2.45 3.97
CA PHE A 401 0.63 1.35 4.92
C PHE A 401 -0.31 1.53 6.13
N PHE A 402 -0.23 2.65 6.84
CA PHE A 402 -1.10 2.89 8.01
C PHE A 402 -2.56 3.20 7.69
N THR A 403 -2.89 3.51 6.42
CA THR A 403 -4.28 3.55 5.94
C THR A 403 -4.85 2.18 5.53
N THR A 404 -4.04 1.12 5.55
CA THR A 404 -4.46 -0.24 5.18
C THR A 404 -4.27 -1.25 6.32
N PHE A 405 -3.19 -1.12 7.09
CA PHE A 405 -2.93 -1.88 8.32
C PHE A 405 -3.02 -0.90 9.50
N HIS A 406 -4.20 -0.77 10.10
CA HIS A 406 -4.37 0.10 11.27
C HIS A 406 -3.82 -0.58 12.52
N CYS A 407 -2.97 0.12 13.28
CA CYS A 407 -2.48 -0.38 14.57
C CYS A 407 -3.58 -0.44 15.65
N GLU A 408 -4.76 0.14 15.39
CA GLU A 408 -5.94 0.08 16.24
C GLU A 408 -6.77 -1.20 15.99
N ASP A 409 -6.57 -1.89 14.88
CA ASP A 409 -7.19 -3.20 14.57
C ASP A 409 -6.45 -4.38 15.25
N LEU A 410 -5.42 -4.09 16.08
CA LEU A 410 -4.65 -5.09 16.84
C LEU A 410 -5.40 -5.49 18.14
N ASP A 411 -6.59 -6.07 17.98
CA ASP A 411 -7.39 -6.68 19.05
C ASP A 411 -6.71 -7.93 19.67
N VAL A 412 -5.65 -8.44 19.05
CA VAL A 412 -4.92 -9.66 19.41
C VAL A 412 -3.54 -9.28 19.98
N PRO A 413 -3.04 -9.98 21.02
CA PRO A 413 -1.64 -9.91 21.46
C PRO A 413 -0.65 -10.02 20.30
N ILE A 414 0.46 -9.27 20.39
CA ILE A 414 1.55 -9.39 19.42
C ILE A 414 2.35 -10.67 19.74
N ASP A 415 2.33 -11.62 18.81
CA ASP A 415 2.82 -12.99 19.02
C ASP A 415 4.21 -13.24 18.42
N THR A 416 4.76 -12.30 17.64
CA THR A 416 6.08 -12.45 17.03
C THR A 416 6.91 -11.16 16.99
N PHE A 417 8.25 -11.31 16.97
CA PHE A 417 9.18 -10.21 16.67
C PHE A 417 8.94 -9.58 15.29
N GLU A 418 8.55 -10.39 14.29
CA GLU A 418 8.32 -9.93 12.92
C GLU A 418 7.11 -8.99 12.84
N GLU A 419 5.99 -9.38 13.45
CA GLU A 419 4.79 -8.57 13.61
C GLU A 419 5.08 -7.26 14.37
N TYR A 420 5.71 -7.36 15.55
CA TYR A 420 6.07 -6.19 16.36
C TYR A 420 6.87 -5.16 15.55
N VAL A 421 7.93 -5.60 14.89
CA VAL A 421 8.83 -4.71 14.14
C VAL A 421 8.15 -4.15 12.88
N SER A 422 7.23 -4.90 12.27
CA SER A 422 6.45 -4.47 11.10
C SER A 422 5.60 -3.23 11.37
N TYR A 423 5.10 -3.05 12.59
CA TYR A 423 4.37 -1.84 13.00
C TYR A 423 5.29 -0.80 13.66
N ALA A 424 6.15 -1.23 14.58
CA ALA A 424 6.95 -0.32 15.40
C ALA A 424 7.97 0.49 14.59
N ARG A 425 8.67 -0.14 13.63
CA ARG A 425 9.71 0.55 12.85
C ARG A 425 9.13 1.58 11.89
N PRO A 426 8.07 1.31 11.09
CA PRO A 426 7.53 2.32 10.19
C PRO A 426 6.85 3.49 10.91
N LEU A 427 6.27 3.30 12.11
CA LEU A 427 5.75 4.43 12.91
C LEU A 427 6.88 5.39 13.33
N HIS A 428 7.99 4.83 13.83
CA HIS A 428 9.18 5.61 14.21
C HIS A 428 9.85 6.29 12.99
N ALA A 429 9.90 5.61 11.85
CA ALA A 429 10.41 6.15 10.59
C ALA A 429 9.53 7.29 10.06
N LEU A 430 8.21 7.11 10.02
CA LEU A 430 7.25 8.15 9.63
C LEU A 430 7.38 9.39 10.51
N ALA A 431 7.39 9.23 11.84
CA ALA A 431 7.58 10.36 12.76
C ALA A 431 8.90 11.10 12.51
N SER A 432 9.99 10.36 12.30
CA SER A 432 11.31 10.93 11.98
C SER A 432 11.32 11.69 10.65
N LEU A 433 10.65 11.17 9.61
CA LEU A 433 10.49 11.84 8.32
C LEU A 433 9.67 13.13 8.46
N GLN A 434 8.54 13.09 9.17
CA GLN A 434 7.66 14.24 9.39
C GLN A 434 8.34 15.34 10.23
N ILE A 435 9.15 14.98 11.24
CA ILE A 435 10.01 15.92 12.00
C ILE A 435 11.02 16.60 11.06
N ASN A 436 11.75 15.82 10.28
CA ASN A 436 12.76 16.35 9.34
C ASN A 436 12.14 17.24 8.27
N TYR A 437 10.89 16.96 7.87
CA TYR A 437 10.11 17.82 6.97
C TYR A 437 9.69 19.13 7.64
N ALA A 438 9.09 19.05 8.83
CA ALA A 438 8.60 20.20 9.58
C ALA A 438 9.74 21.20 9.88
N LEU A 439 10.92 20.70 10.27
CA LEU A 439 12.10 21.53 10.55
C LEU A 439 12.65 22.24 9.33
N LYS A 440 12.54 21.64 8.13
CA LYS A 440 12.97 22.25 6.86
C LYS A 440 11.93 23.19 6.25
N SER A 441 10.67 23.12 6.68
CA SER A 441 9.60 23.92 6.10
C SER A 441 9.63 25.38 6.57
N THR A 442 9.57 26.29 5.60
CA THR A 442 9.42 27.73 5.78
C THR A 442 7.97 28.16 5.99
N ILE A 443 7.00 27.28 5.75
CA ILE A 443 5.55 27.59 5.84
C ILE A 443 5.04 27.20 7.22
N PRO A 444 4.53 28.14 8.06
CA PRO A 444 4.12 27.83 9.44
C PRO A 444 3.01 26.78 9.54
N ALA A 445 2.01 26.82 8.66
CA ALA A 445 0.93 25.84 8.61
C ALA A 445 1.42 24.43 8.24
N GLU A 446 2.44 24.34 7.38
CA GLU A 446 3.07 23.08 6.99
C GLU A 446 3.86 22.47 8.16
N PHE A 447 4.65 23.28 8.88
CA PHE A 447 5.30 22.87 10.12
C PHE A 447 4.28 22.29 11.12
N TRP A 448 3.19 23.02 11.38
CA TRP A 448 2.19 22.60 12.37
C TRP A 448 1.47 21.31 11.97
N ARG A 449 1.10 21.14 10.69
CA ARG A 449 0.50 19.90 10.20
C ARG A 449 1.44 18.72 10.36
N ARG A 450 2.71 18.88 9.94
CA ARG A 450 3.72 17.82 9.92
C ARG A 450 4.19 17.43 11.33
N VAL A 451 4.42 18.39 12.22
CA VAL A 451 4.80 18.12 13.62
C VAL A 451 3.66 17.49 14.41
N LYS A 452 2.39 17.84 14.12
CA LYS A 452 1.23 17.16 14.69
C LYS A 452 1.18 15.69 14.24
N VAL A 453 1.31 15.40 12.95
CA VAL A 453 1.34 14.01 12.45
C VAL A 453 2.50 13.22 13.09
N ALA A 454 3.69 13.83 13.26
CA ALA A 454 4.79 13.18 13.99
C ALA A 454 4.43 12.84 15.44
N LYS A 455 3.77 13.76 16.16
CA LYS A 455 3.26 13.53 17.53
C LYS A 455 2.24 12.39 17.55
N ASP A 456 1.35 12.34 16.57
CA ASP A 456 0.30 11.32 16.46
C ASP A 456 0.90 9.94 16.15
N SER A 457 1.84 9.82 15.20
CA SER A 457 2.55 8.56 14.90
C SER A 457 3.34 8.00 16.10
N ILE A 458 3.94 8.85 16.94
CA ILE A 458 4.63 8.39 18.16
C ILE A 458 3.63 8.03 19.28
N ALA A 459 2.44 8.65 19.33
CA ALA A 459 1.38 8.21 20.23
C ALA A 459 0.85 6.82 19.83
N SER A 460 0.64 6.56 18.53
CA SER A 460 0.31 5.22 18.01
C SER A 460 1.41 4.20 18.30
N LEU A 461 2.69 4.59 18.22
CA LEU A 461 3.80 3.71 18.57
C LEU A 461 3.76 3.30 20.05
N LEU A 462 3.46 4.25 20.94
CA LEU A 462 3.30 3.98 22.35
C LEU A 462 2.09 3.05 22.62
N ALA A 463 1.00 3.20 21.87
CA ALA A 463 -0.14 2.28 21.93
C ALA A 463 0.24 0.85 21.51
N VAL A 464 0.93 0.68 20.38
CA VAL A 464 1.45 -0.64 19.92
C VAL A 464 2.35 -1.27 20.99
N THR A 465 3.23 -0.49 21.63
CA THR A 465 4.09 -1.02 22.71
C THR A 465 3.37 -1.29 24.03
N ASN A 466 2.10 -0.93 24.18
CA ASN A 466 1.28 -1.25 25.35
C ASN A 466 0.41 -2.50 25.14
N VAL A 467 0.32 -3.02 23.91
CA VAL A 467 -0.25 -4.36 23.66
C VAL A 467 0.63 -5.39 24.38
N VAL A 468 0.02 -6.18 25.25
CA VAL A 468 0.73 -7.24 25.99
C VAL A 468 1.13 -8.32 24.99
N PRO A 469 2.42 -8.65 24.83
CA PRO A 469 2.82 -9.80 24.01
C PRO A 469 2.33 -11.09 24.64
N SER A 470 2.05 -12.12 23.84
CA SER A 470 1.88 -13.45 24.43
C SER A 470 3.18 -13.89 25.11
N GLY A 471 3.06 -14.57 26.26
CA GLY A 471 4.18 -14.90 27.14
C GLY A 471 5.17 -15.94 26.60
N GLY A 472 5.15 -16.23 25.29
CA GLY A 472 6.01 -17.22 24.64
C GLY A 472 7.28 -16.66 23.99
N VAL A 473 7.43 -15.34 23.84
CA VAL A 473 8.56 -14.73 23.12
C VAL A 473 9.59 -14.12 24.08
N GLU A 474 10.66 -14.87 24.34
CA GLU A 474 11.80 -14.43 25.16
C GLU A 474 12.49 -13.18 24.57
N GLY A 475 12.86 -12.21 25.41
CA GLY A 475 13.55 -10.97 25.01
C GLY A 475 12.68 -9.88 24.37
N LEU A 476 11.42 -10.17 24.00
CA LEU A 476 10.53 -9.20 23.36
C LEU A 476 10.11 -8.07 24.32
N ARG A 477 9.94 -8.36 25.61
CA ARG A 477 9.61 -7.37 26.65
C ARG A 477 10.69 -6.29 26.77
N GLU A 478 11.96 -6.68 26.73
CA GLU A 478 13.11 -5.81 26.87
C GLU A 478 13.23 -4.88 25.65
N ILE A 479 13.00 -5.41 24.46
CA ILE A 479 12.97 -4.67 23.19
C ILE A 479 11.78 -3.70 23.12
N ILE A 480 10.59 -4.11 23.58
CA ILE A 480 9.42 -3.23 23.70
C ILE A 480 9.70 -2.11 24.70
N THR A 481 10.27 -2.42 25.87
CA THR A 481 10.56 -1.40 26.90
C THR A 481 11.66 -0.42 26.44
N ALA A 482 12.63 -0.89 25.63
CA ALA A 482 13.59 -0.02 24.96
C ALA A 482 12.91 0.93 23.96
N GLN A 483 12.01 0.41 23.12
CA GLN A 483 11.28 1.21 22.13
C GLN A 483 10.30 2.21 22.76
N GLN A 484 9.62 1.84 23.85
CA GLN A 484 8.80 2.75 24.68
C GLN A 484 9.63 3.96 25.13
N ARG A 485 10.84 3.69 25.65
CA ARG A 485 11.75 4.72 26.13
C ARG A 485 12.18 5.67 25.01
N ASP A 486 12.55 5.14 23.84
CA ASP A 486 12.94 5.95 22.69
C ASP A 486 11.75 6.72 22.08
N ALA A 487 10.55 6.14 22.10
CA ALA A 487 9.32 6.81 21.67
C ALA A 487 8.96 7.98 22.60
N LEU A 488 8.95 7.79 23.93
CA LEU A 488 8.77 8.88 24.92
C LEU A 488 9.87 9.95 24.79
N MET A 489 11.12 9.54 24.57
CA MET A 489 12.24 10.44 24.31
C MET A 489 12.07 11.26 23.01
N MET A 490 11.48 10.69 21.96
CA MET A 490 11.13 11.43 20.74
C MET A 490 9.93 12.36 20.99
N LEU A 491 8.91 11.90 21.70
CA LEU A 491 7.71 12.67 22.01
C LEU A 491 8.05 13.92 22.84
N SER A 492 8.96 13.83 23.80
CA SER A 492 9.47 15.00 24.55
C SER A 492 10.12 16.05 23.63
N ARG A 493 10.87 15.61 22.61
CA ARG A 493 11.49 16.52 21.61
C ARG A 493 10.44 17.16 20.71
N ILE A 494 9.43 16.40 20.27
CA ILE A 494 8.30 16.92 19.50
C ILE A 494 7.57 18.01 20.29
N PHE A 495 7.30 17.79 21.58
CA PHE A 495 6.67 18.80 22.44
C PHE A 495 7.55 20.04 22.64
N VAL A 496 8.86 19.92 22.79
CA VAL A 496 9.78 21.09 22.81
C VAL A 496 9.78 21.84 21.47
N MET A 497 9.73 21.15 20.34
CA MET A 497 9.60 21.78 19.01
C MET A 497 8.28 22.54 18.86
N MET A 498 7.18 22.00 19.39
CA MET A 498 5.87 22.68 19.42
C MET A 498 5.91 23.90 20.35
N ALA A 499 6.44 23.76 21.57
CA ALA A 499 6.61 24.86 22.52
C ALA A 499 7.39 26.04 21.92
N ALA A 500 8.50 25.75 21.24
CA ALA A 500 9.38 26.75 20.62
C ALA A 500 8.77 27.53 19.43
N ARG A 501 7.58 27.14 18.93
CA ARG A 501 6.83 27.88 17.90
C ARG A 501 5.39 28.23 18.32
N ALA A 502 4.98 27.88 19.54
CA ALA A 502 3.66 28.18 20.08
C ALA A 502 3.57 29.61 20.64
N PRO A 503 2.36 30.20 20.72
CA PRO A 503 2.12 31.36 21.58
C PRO A 503 2.51 31.08 23.04
N GLU A 504 2.92 32.09 23.80
CA GLU A 504 3.38 31.90 25.19
C GLU A 504 2.34 31.22 26.08
N SER A 505 1.05 31.51 25.87
CA SER A 505 -0.09 30.89 26.55
C SER A 505 -0.22 29.37 26.33
N GLU A 506 0.38 28.84 25.27
CA GLU A 506 0.44 27.39 24.99
C GLU A 506 1.83 26.79 25.25
N CYS A 507 2.89 27.59 25.19
CA CYS A 507 4.27 27.15 25.35
C CYS A 507 4.46 26.34 26.64
N GLN A 508 3.98 26.85 27.79
CA GLN A 508 4.08 26.14 29.07
C GLN A 508 3.39 24.76 29.02
N ARG A 509 2.18 24.66 28.45
CA ARG A 509 1.46 23.38 28.31
C ARG A 509 2.30 22.35 27.56
N TRP A 510 2.97 22.76 26.48
CA TRP A 510 3.82 21.86 25.70
C TRP A 510 5.11 21.47 26.46
N LEU A 511 5.75 22.39 27.18
CA LEU A 511 6.90 22.07 28.04
C LEU A 511 6.52 21.08 29.18
N GLU A 512 5.34 21.22 29.78
CA GLU A 512 4.83 20.27 30.78
C GLU A 512 4.61 18.87 30.21
N GLN A 513 4.11 18.73 28.97
CA GLN A 513 3.98 17.40 28.34
C GLN A 513 5.36 16.80 28.05
N ALA A 514 6.34 17.61 27.63
CA ALA A 514 7.71 17.15 27.46
C ALA A 514 8.31 16.64 28.79
N GLU A 515 8.01 17.29 29.92
CA GLU A 515 8.50 16.87 31.24
C GLU A 515 7.85 15.57 31.71
N ARG A 516 6.55 15.39 31.46
CA ARG A 516 5.83 14.14 31.75
C ARG A 516 6.44 12.96 31.01
N CYS A 517 6.75 13.11 29.70
CA CYS A 517 7.42 12.06 28.93
C CYS A 517 8.80 11.69 29.51
N LEU A 518 9.62 12.67 29.88
CA LEU A 518 10.95 12.41 30.46
C LEU A 518 10.88 11.78 31.87
N SER A 519 9.88 12.17 32.67
CA SER A 519 9.62 11.53 33.97
C SER A 519 9.18 10.08 33.79
N GLN A 520 8.32 9.79 32.81
CA GLN A 520 7.91 8.42 32.49
C GLN A 520 9.08 7.56 31.97
N CYS A 521 10.02 8.12 31.19
CA CYS A 521 11.26 7.42 30.83
C CYS A 521 12.12 7.03 32.05
N GLN A 522 12.06 7.80 33.14
CA GLN A 522 12.89 7.61 34.32
C GLN A 522 12.32 6.56 35.27
N ASP A 523 11.08 6.77 35.72
CA ASP A 523 10.50 6.01 36.83
C ASP A 523 9.26 5.18 36.43
N GLY A 524 8.84 5.24 35.15
CA GLY A 524 7.54 4.73 34.66
C GLY A 524 7.58 3.58 33.66
N LEU A 525 8.69 2.83 33.56
CA LEU A 525 8.88 1.72 32.62
C LEU A 525 9.11 0.38 33.32
N ALA A 526 8.68 -0.72 32.68
CA ALA A 526 8.63 -2.07 33.26
C ALA A 526 9.98 -2.82 33.35
N VAL A 527 11.07 -2.18 32.95
CA VAL A 527 12.47 -2.67 33.03
C VAL A 527 13.34 -1.47 33.41
N PRO A 528 14.20 -1.56 34.44
CA PRO A 528 15.01 -0.43 34.91
C PRO A 528 16.00 0.06 33.85
N ASN A 529 16.41 1.31 33.99
CA ASN A 529 17.36 1.97 33.10
C ASN A 529 18.82 1.55 33.42
N SER A 530 19.72 1.68 32.45
CA SER A 530 21.15 1.69 32.73
C SER A 530 21.59 3.08 33.22
N CYS A 531 22.73 3.17 33.90
CA CYS A 531 23.26 4.46 34.39
C CYS A 531 23.49 5.49 33.27
N GLU A 532 23.87 5.06 32.06
CA GLU A 532 24.02 5.95 30.89
C GLU A 532 22.68 6.51 30.41
N VAL A 533 21.64 5.67 30.45
CA VAL A 533 20.27 6.02 30.06
C VAL A 533 19.66 7.00 31.06
N ASP A 534 19.78 6.72 32.36
CA ASP A 534 19.33 7.64 33.42
C ASP A 534 20.11 8.96 33.41
N ALA A 535 21.43 8.93 33.20
CA ALA A 535 22.23 10.14 33.02
C ALA A 535 21.68 10.98 31.86
N MET A 536 21.45 10.35 30.69
CA MET A 536 20.88 11.02 29.53
C MET A 536 19.48 11.62 29.80
N ILE A 537 18.60 10.91 30.52
CA ILE A 537 17.28 11.43 30.89
C ILE A 537 17.42 12.64 31.82
N CYS A 538 18.27 12.54 32.84
CA CYS A 538 18.53 13.63 33.79
C CYS A 538 19.08 14.89 33.10
N PHE A 539 20.03 14.75 32.18
CA PHE A 539 20.57 15.90 31.43
C PHE A 539 19.55 16.51 30.46
N ARG A 540 18.72 15.69 29.78
CA ARG A 540 17.62 16.21 28.94
C ARG A 540 16.56 16.92 29.77
N ARG A 541 16.19 16.39 30.94
CA ARG A 541 15.24 17.04 31.86
C ARG A 541 15.83 18.34 32.40
N ALA A 542 17.09 18.37 32.82
CA ALA A 542 17.76 19.61 33.23
C ALA A 542 17.74 20.68 32.12
N ALA A 543 17.99 20.32 30.86
CA ALA A 543 17.90 21.25 29.74
C ALA A 543 16.47 21.75 29.47
N LEU A 544 15.47 20.87 29.56
CA LEU A 544 14.05 21.21 29.43
C LEU A 544 13.58 22.18 30.52
N LEU A 545 13.95 21.92 31.78
CA LEU A 545 13.53 22.71 32.94
C LEU A 545 13.96 24.18 32.82
N LEU A 546 15.12 24.45 32.22
CA LEU A 546 15.60 25.82 31.96
C LEU A 546 14.73 26.59 30.93
N LEU A 547 13.96 25.90 30.07
CA LEU A 547 13.08 26.54 29.09
C LEU A 547 11.85 27.21 29.73
N PHE A 548 11.49 26.83 30.96
CA PHE A 548 10.39 27.45 31.73
C PHE A 548 10.74 28.86 32.24
N LYS A 549 12.03 29.25 32.27
CA LYS A 549 12.50 30.58 32.73
C LYS A 549 12.03 31.01 34.13
N THR A 550 11.81 30.07 35.05
CA THR A 550 11.50 30.36 36.47
C THR A 550 12.61 29.88 37.40
N ASP A 551 12.79 30.56 38.53
CA ASP A 551 13.84 30.23 39.50
C ASP A 551 13.67 28.82 40.08
N ALA A 552 12.43 28.44 40.41
CA ALA A 552 12.10 27.11 40.92
C ALA A 552 12.50 25.99 39.94
N LYS A 553 12.19 26.15 38.64
CA LYS A 553 12.60 25.18 37.61
C LYS A 553 14.10 25.24 37.32
N THR A 554 14.76 26.37 37.58
CA THR A 554 16.22 26.53 37.47
C THR A 554 16.96 25.80 38.59
N GLU A 555 16.46 25.79 39.83
CA GLU A 555 16.99 24.94 40.90
C GLU A 555 16.70 23.45 40.65
N GLU A 556 15.51 23.10 40.17
CA GLU A 556 15.20 21.72 39.76
C GLU A 556 16.18 21.23 38.67
N ALA A 557 16.51 22.07 37.69
CA ALA A 557 17.49 21.77 36.66
C ALA A 557 18.90 21.47 37.23
N LYS A 558 19.33 22.22 38.26
CA LYS A 558 20.60 21.98 38.96
C LYS A 558 20.59 20.64 39.72
N VAL A 559 19.47 20.27 40.32
CA VAL A 559 19.30 18.96 40.99
C VAL A 559 19.35 17.82 39.96
N GLN A 560 18.59 17.91 38.87
CA GLN A 560 18.60 16.90 37.79
C GLN A 560 20.00 16.75 37.18
N ARG A 561 20.71 17.86 36.94
CA ARG A 561 22.10 17.82 36.45
C ARG A 561 23.02 17.06 37.41
N LYS A 562 22.95 17.31 38.73
CA LYS A 562 23.72 16.58 39.74
C LYS A 562 23.38 15.08 39.77
N LYS A 563 22.10 14.72 39.63
CA LYS A 563 21.65 13.31 39.52
C LYS A 563 22.30 12.65 38.29
N GLY A 564 22.26 13.30 37.12
CA GLY A 564 22.91 12.82 35.90
C GLY A 564 24.43 12.66 36.02
N GLU A 565 25.12 13.61 36.65
CA GLU A 565 26.56 13.52 36.94
C GLU A 565 26.90 12.36 37.89
N SER A 566 26.03 12.00 38.85
CA SER A 566 26.26 10.86 39.75
C SER A 566 26.18 9.51 39.03
N PHE A 567 25.22 9.32 38.12
CA PHE A 567 25.13 8.09 37.31
C PHE A 567 26.35 7.87 36.41
N LEU A 568 26.92 8.94 35.84
CA LEU A 568 28.17 8.83 35.07
C LEU A 568 29.37 8.45 35.94
N ARG A 569 29.44 8.90 37.21
CA ARG A 569 30.50 8.52 38.15
C ARG A 569 30.39 7.06 38.60
N LEU A 570 29.17 6.56 38.82
CA LEU A 570 28.94 5.13 39.11
C LEU A 570 29.49 4.24 37.98
N ARG A 571 29.29 4.65 36.71
CA ARG A 571 29.85 3.96 35.53
C ARG A 571 31.38 3.97 35.49
N GLN A 572 32.03 5.02 36.03
CA GLN A 572 33.49 5.16 36.03
C GLN A 572 34.18 4.31 37.10
N ASN A 573 33.44 3.81 38.09
CA ASN A 573 33.95 2.95 39.17
C ASN A 573 33.34 1.53 39.12
N PRO A 574 33.66 0.70 38.11
CA PRO A 574 33.23 -0.70 38.06
C PRO A 574 34.01 -1.56 39.07
N SER A 575 33.58 -1.48 40.35
CA SER A 575 33.94 -2.36 41.47
C SER A 575 35.44 -2.67 41.66
N ILE A 576 36.13 -1.84 42.46
CA ILE A 576 37.10 -2.38 43.42
C ILE A 576 36.28 -2.95 44.59
N ASP A 577 35.58 -4.07 44.37
CA ASP A 577 34.71 -4.67 45.41
C ASP A 577 34.36 -6.16 45.19
N THR A 578 35.35 -6.96 44.77
CA THR A 578 35.26 -8.44 44.77
C THR A 578 36.13 -9.11 45.82
N THR A 579 36.91 -8.33 46.60
CA THR A 579 37.82 -8.82 47.64
C THR A 579 37.34 -8.61 49.08
N SER A 580 36.30 -7.79 49.32
CA SER A 580 35.90 -7.40 50.68
C SER A 580 35.12 -8.47 51.47
N MET A 581 34.43 -9.40 50.79
CA MET A 581 33.51 -10.36 51.45
C MET A 581 34.10 -11.75 51.78
N GLN A 582 35.41 -11.97 51.64
CA GLN A 582 36.06 -13.27 51.97
C GLN A 582 37.09 -13.22 53.12
N GLN A 583 37.25 -12.10 53.82
CA GLN A 583 38.22 -11.97 54.95
C GLN A 583 37.61 -11.48 56.27
N GLN A 584 36.35 -11.84 56.58
CA GLN A 584 35.73 -11.54 57.88
C GLN A 584 35.02 -12.72 58.57
N ASN A 585 35.31 -13.97 58.20
CA ASN A 585 34.88 -15.16 58.95
C ASN A 585 36.04 -16.14 59.15
N GLY A 586 36.68 -16.09 60.32
CA GLY A 586 37.66 -17.09 60.74
C GLY A 586 38.45 -16.68 62.00
N VAL A 587 38.43 -17.55 63.03
CA VAL A 587 39.28 -17.55 64.25
C VAL A 587 39.06 -16.34 65.19
N GLU A 588 38.73 -16.45 66.49
CA GLU A 588 38.31 -17.48 67.47
C GLU A 588 37.68 -16.70 68.67
N LYS A 589 37.04 -17.20 69.76
CA LYS A 589 36.75 -18.51 70.41
C LYS A 589 35.45 -18.30 71.25
N GLY A 590 34.88 -19.19 72.07
CA GLY A 590 35.19 -20.56 72.50
C GLY A 590 34.20 -21.03 73.60
N GLU A 591 34.51 -22.16 74.25
CA GLU A 591 33.79 -22.77 75.41
C GLU A 591 32.44 -23.50 75.15
N GLN A 592 31.92 -24.19 76.18
CA GLN A 592 31.21 -25.48 76.08
C GLN A 592 29.83 -25.54 76.80
N ILE A 593 29.19 -26.72 76.70
CA ILE A 593 27.99 -27.31 77.35
C ILE A 593 26.89 -27.55 76.29
N GLN A 594 26.62 -28.75 75.76
CA GLN A 594 26.46 -30.13 76.29
C GLN A 594 24.98 -30.49 76.57
N ASP A 595 24.62 -31.74 76.21
CA ASP A 595 23.31 -32.41 76.25
C ASP A 595 22.21 -31.88 75.29
N GLY A 596 21.43 -32.74 74.61
CA GLY A 596 21.54 -34.21 74.52
C GLY A 596 20.42 -34.91 73.72
N VAL A 597 20.52 -36.25 73.64
CA VAL A 597 19.47 -37.24 73.26
C VAL A 597 19.05 -37.37 71.78
N MET A 598 19.75 -38.28 71.10
CA MET A 598 19.30 -39.28 70.10
C MET A 598 17.84 -39.36 69.58
N LYS A 599 17.77 -39.59 68.25
CA LYS A 599 16.87 -40.53 67.52
C LYS A 599 15.39 -40.14 67.34
N ALA A 600 14.70 -40.63 66.31
CA ALA A 600 15.09 -41.65 65.30
C ALA A 600 15.28 -41.08 63.89
#